data_AF-A0A976L1E9-F1
#
_entry.id   AF-A0A976L1E9-F1
#
_cell.length_a   1.000
_cell.length_b   1.000
_cell.length_c   1.000
_cell.angle_alpha   90.00
_cell.angle_beta   90.00
_cell.angle_gamma   90.00
#
_symmetry.space_group_name_H-M   'P 1'
#
loop_
_entity.id
_entity.type
_entity.pdbx_description
1 polymer ?
#
loop_
_entity_poly.entity_id
_entity_poly.type
_entity_poly.pdbx_seq_one_letter_code
_entity_poly.pdbx_strand_id
1 'polypeptide(L)'
;MQFVRYFYFTIYLKNAIILTIKVASFIKFYMQKVDKNALGLVVGGFMAVFHLGWIILVGLGWAKPLMDLAFKLHRISLDYSISSLTLLSAIGLLVFTFVAGYVFGWVFAAIWNKFGK
;
A
#
# COMPACT_ATOMS: atom_id res chain seq x y z
N MET A 1 10.48 -30.73 48.33
CA MET A 1 11.26 -29.84 47.43
C MET A 1 11.22 -30.25 45.95
N GLN A 2 11.20 -31.54 45.59
CA GLN A 2 11.16 -31.98 44.18
C GLN A 2 9.92 -31.53 43.39
N PHE A 3 8.73 -31.56 44.00
CA PHE A 3 7.48 -31.17 43.35
C PHE A 3 7.48 -29.71 42.87
N VAL A 4 8.00 -28.80 43.71
CA VAL A 4 8.11 -27.37 43.38
C VAL A 4 9.04 -27.15 42.18
N ARG A 5 10.20 -27.83 42.16
CA ARG A 5 11.15 -27.76 41.03
C ARG A 5 10.54 -28.28 39.73
N TYR A 6 9.78 -29.36 39.80
CA TYR A 6 9.10 -29.92 38.63
C TYR A 6 8.03 -28.95 38.08
N PHE A 7 7.26 -28.32 38.96
CA PHE A 7 6.25 -27.34 38.57
C PHE A 7 6.87 -26.12 37.85
N TYR A 8 7.91 -25.50 38.41
CA TYR A 8 8.60 -24.38 37.75
C TYR A 8 9.26 -24.77 36.43
N PHE A 9 9.83 -25.98 36.35
CA PHE A 9 10.41 -26.49 35.12
C PHE A 9 9.37 -26.63 34.00
N THR A 10 8.17 -27.13 34.30
CA THR A 10 7.09 -27.25 33.31
C THR A 10 6.58 -25.89 32.81
N ILE A 11 6.47 -24.89 33.69
CA ILE A 11 6.09 -23.52 33.30
C ILE A 11 7.17 -22.91 32.41
N TYR A 12 8.44 -23.04 32.79
CA TYR A 12 9.57 -22.54 32.02
C TYR A 12 9.61 -23.16 30.62
N LEU A 13 9.46 -24.49 30.53
CA LEU A 13 9.45 -25.22 29.26
C LEU A 13 8.28 -24.78 28.37
N LYS A 14 7.07 -24.64 28.93
CA LYS A 14 5.89 -24.18 28.19
C LYS A 14 6.08 -22.77 27.64
N ASN A 15 6.61 -21.85 28.44
CA ASN A 15 6.87 -20.48 28.01
C ASN A 15 7.98 -20.39 26.95
N ALA A 16 9.05 -21.19 27.09
CA ALA A 16 10.09 -21.30 26.09
C ALA A 16 9.53 -21.77 24.74
N ILE A 17 8.70 -22.82 24.73
CA ILE A 17 8.05 -23.34 23.51
C ILE A 17 7.16 -22.27 22.86
N ILE A 18 6.33 -21.56 23.64
CA ILE A 18 5.45 -20.50 23.12
C ILE A 18 6.28 -19.37 22.49
N LEU A 19 7.38 -18.98 23.12
CA LEU A 19 8.29 -17.96 22.60
C LEU A 19 8.90 -18.42 21.26
N THR A 20 9.37 -19.66 21.18
CA THR A 20 9.95 -20.23 19.94
C THR A 20 8.92 -20.24 18.80
N ILE A 21 7.67 -20.64 19.06
CA ILE A 21 6.61 -20.64 18.06
C ILE A 21 6.30 -19.21 17.57
N LYS A 22 6.20 -18.25 18.49
CA LYS A 22 5.94 -16.84 18.14
C LYS A 22 7.07 -16.26 17.29
N VAL A 23 8.33 -16.51 17.66
CA VAL A 23 9.51 -16.07 16.89
C VAL A 23 9.54 -16.71 15.51
N ALA A 24 9.30 -18.03 15.42
CA ALA A 24 9.24 -18.73 14.13
C ALA A 24 8.11 -18.21 13.22
N SER A 25 6.93 -17.94 13.79
CA SER A 25 5.80 -17.36 13.05
C SER A 25 6.10 -15.95 12.56
N PHE A 26 6.75 -15.13 13.39
CA PHE A 26 7.15 -13.77 13.04
C PHE A 26 8.19 -13.77 11.91
N ILE A 27 9.21 -14.62 12.00
CA ILE A 27 10.23 -14.79 10.95
C ILE A 27 9.59 -15.29 9.66
N LYS A 28 8.69 -16.28 9.72
CA LYS A 28 7.98 -16.79 8.54
C LYS A 28 7.14 -15.71 7.85
N PHE A 29 6.48 -14.86 8.63
CA PHE A 29 5.73 -13.71 8.11
C PHE A 29 6.65 -12.71 7.42
N TYR A 30 7.79 -12.36 8.02
CA TYR A 30 8.78 -11.46 7.44
C TYR A 30 9.41 -12.01 6.15
N MET A 31 9.61 -13.33 6.07
CA MET A 31 10.21 -13.98 4.90
C MET A 31 9.20 -14.35 3.79
N GLN A 32 7.90 -14.00 3.92
CA GLN A 32 6.96 -14.30 2.85
C GLN A 32 7.23 -13.43 1.62
N LYS A 33 7.42 -14.11 0.49
CA LYS A 33 7.50 -13.45 -0.81
C LYS A 33 6.14 -12.87 -1.18
N VAL A 34 6.16 -11.66 -1.70
CA VAL A 34 4.99 -10.98 -2.23
C VAL A 34 4.83 -11.34 -3.70
N ASP A 35 3.63 -11.74 -4.12
CA ASP A 35 3.36 -11.96 -5.55
C ASP A 35 3.41 -10.61 -6.29
N LYS A 36 4.29 -10.53 -7.30
CA LYS A 36 4.55 -9.29 -8.03
C LYS A 36 3.36 -8.85 -8.87
N ASN A 37 2.66 -9.80 -9.48
CA ASN A 37 1.50 -9.51 -10.32
C ASN A 37 0.32 -9.09 -9.47
N ALA A 38 0.08 -9.77 -8.35
CA ALA A 38 -0.97 -9.41 -7.42
C ALA A 38 -0.74 -8.00 -6.86
N LEU A 39 0.47 -7.67 -6.39
CA LEU A 39 0.74 -6.33 -5.89
C LEU A 39 0.64 -5.28 -7.01
N GLY A 40 1.15 -5.57 -8.21
CA GLY A 40 0.98 -4.70 -9.38
C GLY A 40 -0.50 -4.44 -9.68
N LEU A 41 -1.33 -5.47 -9.78
CA LEU A 41 -2.76 -5.33 -10.05
C LEU A 41 -3.49 -4.53 -8.97
N VAL A 42 -3.17 -4.77 -7.69
CA VAL A 42 -3.78 -4.04 -6.57
C VAL A 42 -3.41 -2.56 -6.62
N VAL A 43 -2.13 -2.23 -6.76
CA VAL A 43 -1.66 -0.83 -6.79
C VAL A 43 -2.15 -0.13 -8.06
N GLY A 44 -2.05 -0.78 -9.22
CA GLY A 44 -2.57 -0.24 -10.49
C GLY A 44 -4.07 0.03 -10.42
N GLY A 45 -4.86 -0.94 -9.95
CA GLY A 45 -6.30 -0.79 -9.78
C GLY A 45 -6.67 0.32 -8.79
N PHE A 46 -6.00 0.38 -7.65
CA PHE A 46 -6.18 1.46 -6.67
C PHE A 46 -5.90 2.83 -7.29
N MET A 47 -4.78 2.98 -8.01
CA MET A 47 -4.43 4.24 -8.67
C MET A 47 -5.46 4.64 -9.71
N ALA A 48 -5.94 3.70 -10.54
CA ALA A 48 -6.98 3.99 -11.52
C ALA A 48 -8.29 4.44 -10.86
N VAL A 49 -8.74 3.77 -9.79
CA VAL A 49 -9.95 4.15 -9.05
C VAL A 49 -9.81 5.52 -8.39
N PHE A 50 -8.64 5.82 -7.81
CA PHE A 50 -8.37 7.14 -7.25
C PHE A 50 -8.51 8.24 -8.32
N HIS A 51 -7.97 8.01 -9.51
CA HIS A 51 -8.06 8.96 -10.62
C HIS A 51 -9.44 8.98 -11.28
N LEU A 52 -10.23 7.92 -11.18
CA LEU A 52 -11.64 7.96 -11.53
C LEU A 52 -12.40 8.94 -10.63
N GLY A 53 -12.08 8.97 -9.33
CA GLY A 53 -12.58 10.00 -8.41
C GLY A 53 -12.22 11.41 -8.88
N TRP A 54 -10.98 11.63 -9.32
CA TRP A 54 -10.56 12.90 -9.91
C TRP A 54 -11.38 13.29 -11.15
N ILE A 55 -11.61 12.35 -12.07
CA ILE A 55 -12.43 12.57 -13.28
C ILE A 55 -13.84 13.03 -12.90
N ILE A 56 -14.46 12.38 -11.91
CA ILE A 56 -15.78 12.75 -11.40
C ILE A 56 -15.76 14.18 -10.83
N LEU A 57 -14.75 14.53 -10.04
CA LEU A 57 -14.62 15.88 -9.48
C LEU A 57 -14.48 16.95 -10.57
N VAL A 58 -13.75 16.67 -11.65
CA VAL A 58 -13.65 17.58 -12.80
C VAL A 58 -15.02 17.74 -13.46
N GLY A 59 -15.73 16.63 -13.69
CA GLY A 59 -17.08 16.64 -14.28
C GLY A 59 -18.11 17.42 -13.46
N LEU A 60 -18.00 17.39 -12.12
CA LEU A 60 -18.86 18.14 -11.20
C LEU A 60 -18.40 19.58 -10.96
N GLY A 61 -17.25 20.01 -11.49
CA GLY A 61 -16.67 21.34 -11.25
C GLY A 61 -16.03 21.51 -9.86
N TRP A 62 -15.85 20.42 -9.10
CA TRP A 62 -15.31 20.44 -7.73
C TRP A 62 -13.79 20.27 -7.67
N ALA A 63 -13.16 19.94 -8.79
CA ALA A 63 -11.72 19.74 -8.86
C ALA A 63 -10.93 21.00 -8.45
N LYS A 64 -11.37 22.20 -8.86
CA LYS A 64 -10.66 23.44 -8.56
C LYS A 64 -10.70 23.81 -7.06
N PRO A 65 -11.86 23.84 -6.38
CA PRO A 65 -11.91 24.05 -4.93
C PRO A 65 -11.03 23.09 -4.14
N LEU A 66 -11.00 21.81 -4.51
CA LEU A 66 -10.16 20.81 -3.85
C LEU A 66 -8.67 21.09 -4.05
N MET A 67 -8.26 21.45 -5.27
CA MET A 67 -6.87 21.79 -5.57
C MET A 67 -6.43 23.10 -4.91
N ASP A 68 -7.31 24.10 -4.87
CA ASP A 68 -7.05 25.36 -4.17
C ASP A 68 -6.84 25.12 -2.66
N LEU A 69 -7.61 24.21 -2.05
CA LEU A 69 -7.38 23.75 -0.69
C LEU A 69 -6.04 23.03 -0.54
N ALA A 70 -5.72 22.10 -1.45
CA ALA A 70 -4.47 21.35 -1.42
C ALA A 70 -3.24 22.28 -1.51
N PHE A 71 -3.25 23.24 -2.42
CA PHE A 71 -2.18 24.23 -2.57
C PHE A 71 -2.10 25.18 -1.37
N LYS A 72 -3.23 25.59 -0.81
CA LYS A 72 -3.26 26.36 0.44
C LYS A 72 -2.60 25.61 1.60
N LEU A 73 -2.88 24.32 1.77
CA LEU A 73 -2.27 23.50 2.82
C LEU A 73 -0.77 23.33 2.63
N HIS A 74 -0.29 23.28 1.39
CA HIS A 74 1.14 23.19 1.06
C HIS A 74 1.84 24.55 0.95
N ARG A 75 1.13 25.67 1.15
CA ARG A 75 1.65 27.03 0.98
C ARG A 75 2.24 27.30 -0.42
N ILE A 76 1.66 26.68 -1.43
CA ILE A 76 2.04 26.85 -2.84
C ILE A 76 1.16 27.94 -3.46
N SER A 77 1.77 28.88 -4.17
CA SER A 77 1.06 29.88 -5.00
C SER A 77 1.36 29.60 -6.46
N LEU A 78 0.34 29.19 -7.22
CA LEU A 78 0.41 28.88 -8.64
C LEU A 78 -0.80 29.49 -9.33
N ASP A 79 -0.56 30.12 -10.49
CA ASP A 79 -1.64 30.46 -11.41
C ASP A 79 -1.90 29.28 -12.34
N TYR A 80 -3.09 28.68 -12.25
CA TYR A 80 -3.45 27.49 -13.01
C TYR A 80 -4.96 27.41 -13.24
N SER A 81 -5.34 26.72 -14.31
CA SER A 81 -6.73 26.42 -14.64
C SER A 81 -6.92 24.92 -14.87
N ILE A 82 -8.12 24.42 -14.55
CA ILE A 82 -8.51 23.04 -14.83
C ILE A 82 -9.33 23.07 -16.10
N SER A 83 -8.76 22.51 -17.17
CA SER A 83 -9.44 22.40 -18.46
C SER A 83 -10.56 21.35 -18.41
N SER A 84 -11.51 21.46 -19.34
CA SER A 84 -12.54 20.45 -19.51
C SER A 84 -11.94 19.09 -19.88
N LEU A 85 -12.52 18.02 -19.33
CA LEU A 85 -12.03 16.67 -19.58
C LEU A 85 -12.70 16.11 -20.84
N THR A 86 -11.91 15.78 -21.86
CA THR A 86 -12.42 14.99 -23.00
C THR A 86 -12.50 13.52 -22.63
N LEU A 87 -13.36 12.75 -23.32
CA LEU A 87 -13.45 11.30 -23.12
C LEU A 87 -12.10 10.60 -23.36
N LEU A 88 -11.34 11.06 -24.37
CA LEU A 88 -10.02 10.52 -24.66
C LEU A 88 -9.03 10.79 -23.53
N SER A 89 -9.00 12.02 -23.00
CA SER A 89 -8.15 12.37 -21.85
C SER A 89 -8.54 11.58 -20.59
N ALA A 90 -9.83 11.35 -20.37
CA ALA A 90 -10.34 10.57 -19.24
C ALA A 90 -9.85 9.12 -19.29
N ILE A 91 -10.05 8.44 -20.42
CA ILE A 91 -9.59 7.06 -20.64
C ILE A 91 -8.06 7.00 -20.55
N GLY A 92 -7.38 7.96 -21.19
CA GLY A 92 -5.92 8.08 -21.15
C GLY A 92 -5.39 8.17 -19.72
N LEU A 93 -6.00 8.98 -18.86
CA LEU A 93 -5.62 9.12 -17.46
C LEU A 93 -5.77 7.80 -16.69
N LEU A 94 -6.89 7.09 -16.84
CA LEU A 94 -7.13 5.82 -16.15
C LEU A 94 -6.14 4.74 -16.58
N VAL A 95 -5.91 4.59 -17.89
CA VAL A 95 -4.97 3.60 -18.41
C VAL A 95 -3.55 3.93 -17.97
N PHE A 96 -3.14 5.19 -18.10
CA PHE A 96 -1.80 5.63 -17.71
C PHE A 96 -1.53 5.39 -16.23
N THR A 97 -2.47 5.80 -15.36
CA THR A 97 -2.31 5.66 -13.90
C THR A 97 -2.40 4.21 -13.45
N PHE A 98 -3.22 3.38 -14.11
CA PHE A 98 -3.22 1.93 -13.90
C PHE A 98 -1.86 1.32 -14.22
N VAL A 99 -1.31 1.58 -15.41
CA VAL A 99 -0.03 1.02 -15.85
C VAL A 99 1.11 1.51 -14.95
N ALA A 100 1.16 2.81 -14.64
CA ALA A 100 2.16 3.37 -13.73
C ALA A 100 2.08 2.74 -12.33
N GLY A 101 0.87 2.60 -11.77
CA GLY A 101 0.66 1.94 -10.49
C GLY A 101 1.02 0.46 -10.51
N TYR A 102 0.71 -0.25 -11.61
CA TYR A 102 1.09 -1.65 -11.79
C TYR A 102 2.61 -1.83 -11.80
N VAL A 103 3.31 -1.01 -12.59
CA VAL A 103 4.78 -1.03 -12.66
C VAL A 103 5.36 -0.72 -11.28
N PHE A 104 4.83 0.28 -10.58
CA PHE A 104 5.27 0.64 -9.24
C PHE A 104 5.11 -0.53 -8.25
N GLY A 105 3.92 -1.14 -8.19
CA GLY A 105 3.65 -2.29 -7.32
C GLY A 105 4.53 -3.50 -7.65
N TRP A 106 4.72 -3.79 -8.94
CA TRP A 106 5.59 -4.87 -9.38
C TRP A 106 7.05 -4.64 -8.96
N VAL A 107 7.57 -3.43 -9.19
CA VAL A 107 8.95 -3.06 -8.82
C VAL A 107 9.14 -3.14 -7.32
N PHE A 108 8.17 -2.64 -6.54
CA PHE A 108 8.19 -2.75 -5.09
C PHE A 108 8.26 -4.22 -4.63
N ALA A 109 7.38 -5.09 -5.16
CA ALA A 109 7.43 -6.52 -4.85
C ALA A 109 8.76 -7.17 -5.28
N ALA A 110 9.33 -6.76 -6.42
CA ALA A 110 10.60 -7.29 -6.88
C ALA A 110 11.76 -6.91 -5.95
N ILE A 111 11.81 -5.66 -5.48
CA ILE A 111 12.79 -5.19 -4.51
C ILE A 111 12.58 -5.91 -3.17
N TRP A 112 11.35 -5.98 -2.67
CA TRP A 112 11.01 -6.68 -1.43
C TRP A 112 11.45 -8.14 -1.48
N ASN A 113 11.13 -8.86 -2.55
CA ASN A 113 11.50 -10.27 -2.69
C ASN A 113 13.01 -10.50 -2.86
N LYS A 114 13.77 -9.46 -3.23
CA LYS A 114 15.23 -9.53 -3.41
C LYS A 114 15.98 -9.21 -2.11
N PHE A 115 15.51 -8.21 -1.36
CA PHE A 115 16.22 -7.64 -0.22
C PHE A 115 15.53 -7.88 1.14
N GLY A 116 14.23 -8.15 1.15
CA GLY A 116 13.48 -8.64 2.29
C GLY A 116 13.90 -10.08 2.61
N LYS A 117 15.03 -10.20 3.30
CA LYS A 117 15.48 -11.41 3.97
C LYS A 117 15.00 -11.39 5.41
#